data_AF-R7QRG3-F1
#
_entry.id   AF-R7QRG3-F1
#
_cell.length_a   1.000
_cell.length_b   1.000
_cell.length_c   1.000
_cell.angle_alpha   90.00
_cell.angle_beta   90.00
_cell.angle_gamma   90.00
#
_symmetry.space_group_name_H-M   'P 1'
#
loop_
_entity.id
_entity.type
_entity.pdbx_description
1 polymer ?
#
loop_
_entity_poly.entity_id
_entity_poly.type
_entity_poly.pdbx_seq_one_letter_code
_entity_poly.pdbx_strand_id
1 'polypeptide(L)'
;MDFDRVVYFLFATAIIALFSAAQAGSSVCSGTQGENEYRCVDWSFGSELMAFKQYQYKQQTGQDVLFGVGSYGAQNNLNIGKCYKFNLNPPTKPIIAQVTNWGAEISTNQFDMQMGGGGFGVWNACSGPTDKTASDNRPCNTNDYLDIAVRPQFVSGKSEWGRRCGGHIYRTGCRSLPKWPATLEYRPRPAGSSTNEPNLRTLCKRSFDWGARINNGNKQITGGQRVPCPQQFVEITNLKRRDDSRYEQMPRGTLTSTMDCCSPASAYPSVTMGNKLLPNRNRIRPCTRDGYTRV
;
A
#
# COMPACT_ATOMS: atom_id res chain seq x y z
N MET A 1 16.64 18.44 -77.00
CA MET A 1 17.36 19.31 -76.05
C MET A 1 16.91 18.90 -74.66
N ASP A 2 17.17 17.67 -74.24
CA ASP A 2 18.47 17.06 -73.85
C ASP A 2 18.58 17.10 -72.32
N PHE A 3 18.40 15.97 -71.63
CA PHE A 3 19.25 14.77 -71.51
C PHE A 3 20.21 14.87 -70.32
N ASP A 4 20.13 13.84 -69.48
CA ASP A 4 21.14 13.34 -68.54
C ASP A 4 21.44 14.09 -67.24
N ARG A 5 21.16 13.44 -66.09
CA ARG A 5 22.09 12.47 -65.50
C ARG A 5 21.50 11.72 -64.30
N VAL A 6 21.35 10.42 -64.51
CA VAL A 6 21.27 9.35 -63.49
C VAL A 6 22.67 9.15 -62.89
N VAL A 7 22.80 9.17 -61.55
CA VAL A 7 23.91 8.49 -60.86
C VAL A 7 23.37 7.79 -59.61
N TYR A 8 23.49 6.47 -59.63
CA TYR A 8 23.31 5.51 -58.55
C TYR A 8 24.14 5.86 -57.32
N PHE A 9 23.58 5.74 -56.11
CA PHE A 9 24.36 5.34 -54.93
C PHE A 9 23.48 4.56 -53.93
N LEU A 10 23.53 3.24 -54.08
CA LEU A 10 23.32 2.27 -53.00
C LEU A 10 24.56 2.32 -52.10
N PHE A 11 24.40 2.61 -50.81
CA PHE A 11 25.18 1.95 -49.75
C PHE A 11 24.41 2.02 -48.44
N ALA A 12 24.01 0.84 -47.98
CA ALA A 12 23.39 0.59 -46.70
C ALA A 12 24.36 0.99 -45.57
N THR A 13 23.93 1.89 -44.68
CA THR A 13 24.60 2.09 -43.40
C THR A 13 23.83 1.31 -42.34
N ALA A 14 24.39 0.16 -41.96
CA ALA A 14 23.89 -0.67 -40.88
C ALA A 14 23.93 0.09 -39.55
N ILE A 15 22.78 0.15 -38.89
CA ILE A 15 22.63 0.62 -37.52
C ILE A 15 23.30 -0.40 -36.59
N ILE A 16 24.48 -0.07 -36.06
CA ILE A 16 25.03 -0.77 -34.90
C ILE A 16 24.46 -0.07 -33.65
N ALA A 17 23.27 -0.49 -33.24
CA ALA A 17 22.80 -0.23 -31.88
C ALA A 17 23.42 -1.29 -30.98
N LEU A 18 24.50 -0.91 -30.28
CA LEU A 18 25.01 -1.65 -29.13
C LEU A 18 23.92 -1.67 -28.05
N PHE A 19 23.13 -2.75 -28.02
CA PHE A 19 22.30 -3.07 -26.87
C PHE A 19 23.22 -3.38 -25.70
N SER A 20 23.38 -2.41 -24.81
CA SER A 20 23.80 -2.68 -23.45
C SER A 20 22.65 -3.44 -22.78
N ALA A 21 22.82 -4.75 -22.62
CA ALA A 21 21.97 -5.56 -21.76
C ALA A 21 22.22 -5.15 -20.30
N ALA A 22 21.51 -4.14 -19.84
CA ALA A 22 21.38 -3.87 -18.42
C ALA A 22 20.36 -4.86 -17.84
N GLN A 23 20.85 -6.04 -17.43
CA GLN A 23 20.20 -6.78 -16.34
C GLN A 23 20.41 -5.98 -15.05
N ALA A 24 19.35 -5.30 -14.60
CA ALA A 24 19.25 -4.80 -13.24
C ALA A 24 17.83 -5.08 -12.76
N GLY A 25 17.72 -5.87 -11.68
CA GLY A 25 16.50 -6.51 -11.22
C GLY A 25 15.32 -5.55 -11.06
N SER A 26 14.15 -5.98 -11.53
CA SER A 26 12.88 -5.32 -11.30
C SER A 26 12.62 -5.25 -9.79
N SER A 27 12.90 -4.10 -9.17
CA SER A 27 12.54 -3.90 -7.77
C SER A 27 11.02 -3.94 -7.63
N VAL A 28 10.52 -4.51 -6.54
CA VAL A 28 9.09 -4.55 -6.19
C VAL A 28 8.52 -3.14 -5.97
N CYS A 29 9.35 -2.08 -6.02
CA CYS A 29 8.90 -0.69 -5.98
C CYS A 29 9.27 0.08 -7.26
N SER A 30 9.68 -0.63 -8.32
CA SER A 30 9.90 -0.11 -9.67
C SER A 30 8.99 -0.89 -10.62
N GLY A 31 7.75 -0.45 -10.75
CA GLY A 31 7.07 -0.57 -12.04
C GLY A 31 8.02 -0.11 -13.15
N THR A 32 7.93 -0.73 -14.32
CA THR A 32 8.74 -0.42 -15.50
C THR A 32 8.86 1.09 -15.71
N GLN A 33 10.09 1.58 -15.95
CA GLN A 33 10.33 2.98 -16.28
C GLN A 33 9.38 3.39 -17.42
N GLY A 34 8.42 4.29 -17.13
CA GLY A 34 7.43 4.76 -18.09
C GLY A 34 5.98 4.70 -17.61
N GLU A 35 5.65 3.89 -16.61
CA GLU A 35 4.30 3.82 -16.04
C GLU A 35 4.30 4.37 -14.60
N ASN A 36 3.82 5.60 -14.45
CA ASN A 36 3.72 6.30 -13.18
C ASN A 36 2.69 5.62 -12.26
N GLU A 37 3.11 4.62 -11.50
CA GLU A 37 2.21 3.87 -10.62
C GLU A 37 2.60 3.93 -9.15
N TYR A 38 2.19 4.92 -8.33
CA TYR A 38 2.35 4.80 -6.87
C TYR A 38 1.22 5.42 -6.02
N ARG A 39 0.38 4.47 -5.55
CA ARG A 39 -0.58 4.38 -4.42
C ARG A 39 -1.46 5.54 -4.10
N CYS A 40 -2.59 5.16 -3.54
CA CYS A 40 -3.36 6.03 -2.68
C CYS A 40 -2.96 5.70 -1.22
N VAL A 41 -3.22 6.56 -0.26
CA VAL A 41 -3.14 6.42 1.21
C VAL A 41 -4.39 7.08 1.79
N ASP A 42 -5.30 7.54 0.91
CA ASP A 42 -6.72 7.73 1.15
C ASP A 42 -7.46 6.43 1.51
N TRP A 43 -6.75 5.31 1.51
CA TRP A 43 -7.15 4.01 2.00
C TRP A 43 -6.19 3.54 3.11
N SER A 44 -5.34 4.43 3.65
CA SER A 44 -4.74 4.19 4.97
C SER A 44 -5.83 4.32 6.02
N PHE A 45 -5.72 3.50 7.05
CA PHE A 45 -6.64 3.54 8.17
C PHE A 45 -6.84 4.98 8.69
N GLY A 46 -8.10 5.41 8.71
CA GLY A 46 -8.49 6.72 9.21
C GLY A 46 -8.43 7.87 8.22
N SER A 47 -8.28 7.61 6.92
CA SER A 47 -8.46 8.62 5.86
C SER A 47 -9.89 9.18 5.81
N GLU A 48 -10.07 10.34 5.18
CA GLU A 48 -11.42 10.91 5.00
C GLU A 48 -12.26 10.06 4.06
N LEU A 49 -11.65 9.52 3.00
CA LEU A 49 -12.36 8.63 2.09
C LEU A 49 -12.87 7.38 2.82
N MET A 50 -12.06 6.75 3.67
CA MET A 50 -12.52 5.62 4.49
C MET A 50 -13.61 6.04 5.47
N ALA A 51 -13.46 7.17 6.17
CA ALA A 51 -14.47 7.67 7.08
C ALA A 51 -15.81 7.95 6.37
N PHE A 52 -15.77 8.56 5.19
CA PHE A 52 -16.97 8.81 4.38
C PHE A 52 -17.62 7.50 3.92
N LYS A 53 -16.83 6.53 3.47
CA LYS A 53 -17.32 5.21 3.06
C LYS A 53 -17.87 4.38 4.22
N GLN A 54 -17.28 4.48 5.41
CA GLN A 54 -17.84 3.93 6.64
C GLN A 54 -19.19 4.56 6.99
N TYR A 55 -19.32 5.89 6.84
CA TYR A 55 -20.59 6.59 7.05
C TYR A 55 -21.67 6.06 6.08
N GLN A 56 -21.36 5.99 4.78
CA GLN A 56 -22.30 5.45 3.78
C GLN A 56 -22.70 4.00 4.09
N TYR A 57 -21.74 3.16 4.49
CA TYR A 57 -22.01 1.79 4.90
C TYR A 57 -22.92 1.70 6.13
N LYS A 58 -22.71 2.56 7.13
CA LYS A 58 -23.57 2.64 8.32
C LYS A 58 -24.99 3.08 7.95
N GLN A 59 -25.16 4.07 7.08
CA GLN A 59 -26.49 4.50 6.61
C GLN A 59 -27.23 3.37 5.88
N GLN A 60 -26.51 2.59 5.07
CA GLN A 60 -27.12 1.51 4.30
C GLN A 60 -27.45 0.27 5.15
N THR A 61 -26.64 -0.05 6.16
CA THR A 61 -26.70 -1.36 6.85
C THR A 61 -27.01 -1.27 8.34
N GLY A 62 -26.98 -0.08 8.93
CA GLY A 62 -27.02 0.15 10.38
C GLY A 62 -25.74 -0.23 11.14
N GLN A 63 -24.75 -0.84 10.47
CA GLN A 63 -23.54 -1.32 11.13
C GLN A 63 -22.47 -0.23 11.24
N ASP A 64 -22.05 0.06 12.47
CA ASP A 64 -20.96 1.00 12.75
C ASP A 64 -19.62 0.25 12.83
N VAL A 65 -18.80 0.38 11.78
CA VAL A 65 -17.54 -0.34 11.61
C VAL A 65 -16.43 0.61 11.17
N LEU A 66 -15.19 0.15 11.33
CA LEU A 66 -14.00 0.79 10.79
C LEU A 66 -13.52 0.02 9.55
N PHE A 67 -13.05 0.74 8.54
CA PHE A 67 -12.44 0.17 7.35
C PHE A 67 -10.91 0.22 7.43
N GLY A 68 -10.25 -0.76 6.83
CA GLY A 68 -8.78 -0.84 6.80
C GLY A 68 -8.28 -1.78 5.71
N VAL A 69 -7.09 -1.53 5.17
CA VAL A 69 -6.50 -2.41 4.16
C VAL A 69 -5.17 -2.95 4.65
N GLY A 70 -4.67 -3.99 4.01
CA GLY A 70 -3.35 -4.50 4.33
C GLY A 70 -3.18 -5.93 3.87
N SER A 71 -2.54 -6.73 4.70
CA SER A 71 -2.21 -8.12 4.40
C SER A 71 -2.69 -9.06 5.49
N TYR A 72 -3.04 -10.29 5.12
CA TYR A 72 -3.55 -11.28 6.07
C TYR A 72 -3.04 -12.69 5.79
N GLY A 73 -2.54 -13.32 6.86
CA GLY A 73 -2.13 -14.72 6.87
C GLY A 73 -0.84 -15.00 6.10
N ALA A 74 -0.28 -16.18 6.35
CA ALA A 74 0.99 -16.61 5.78
C ALA A 74 0.84 -17.17 4.35
N GLN A 75 1.82 -16.83 3.50
CA GLN A 75 2.35 -17.65 2.40
C GLN A 75 1.51 -17.96 1.15
N ASN A 76 0.39 -17.30 0.86
CA ASN A 76 -0.11 -17.26 -0.53
C ASN A 76 -0.91 -16.00 -0.87
N ASN A 77 -0.92 -15.66 -2.16
CA ASN A 77 -1.69 -14.55 -2.72
C ASN A 77 -3.21 -14.84 -2.78
N LEU A 78 -3.68 -16.00 -2.27
CA LEU A 78 -5.09 -16.41 -2.35
C LEU A 78 -6.02 -15.49 -1.57
N ASN A 79 -5.51 -14.79 -0.55
CA ASN A 79 -6.29 -13.88 0.25
C ASN A 79 -6.54 -12.53 -0.42
N ILE A 80 -5.80 -12.15 -1.47
CA ILE A 80 -5.93 -10.84 -2.11
C ILE A 80 -7.37 -10.61 -2.60
N GLY A 81 -7.89 -9.44 -2.28
CA GLY A 81 -9.25 -8.99 -2.57
C GLY A 81 -10.30 -9.47 -1.56
N LYS A 82 -10.00 -10.42 -0.66
CA LYS A 82 -10.96 -10.87 0.35
C LYS A 82 -11.15 -9.78 1.41
N CYS A 83 -12.36 -9.68 1.95
CA CYS A 83 -12.66 -8.86 3.12
C CYS A 83 -12.93 -9.72 4.36
N TYR A 84 -12.42 -9.29 5.50
CA TYR A 84 -12.67 -9.93 6.81
C TYR A 84 -13.26 -8.93 7.78
N LYS A 85 -14.31 -9.33 8.49
CA LYS A 85 -14.86 -8.59 9.63
C LYS A 85 -14.39 -9.22 10.93
N PHE A 86 -13.73 -8.46 11.80
CA PHE A 86 -13.18 -8.98 13.05
C PHE A 86 -13.25 -7.97 14.19
N ASN A 87 -13.10 -8.49 15.41
CA ASN A 87 -13.06 -7.69 16.64
C ASN A 87 -11.66 -7.70 17.24
N LEU A 88 -11.37 -6.65 18.02
CA LEU A 88 -10.11 -6.48 18.72
C LEU A 88 -10.26 -6.55 20.23
N ASN A 89 -9.16 -6.83 20.91
CA ASN A 89 -8.99 -6.65 22.35
C ASN A 89 -7.79 -5.72 22.63
N PRO A 90 -7.94 -4.64 23.43
CA PRO A 90 -9.19 -4.08 23.97
C PRO A 90 -10.24 -3.75 22.87
N PRO A 91 -11.54 -3.76 23.19
CA PRO A 91 -12.59 -3.55 22.20
C PRO A 91 -12.52 -2.16 21.56
N THR A 92 -12.91 -2.12 20.29
CA THR A 92 -13.24 -0.92 19.50
C THR A 92 -14.40 -1.30 18.57
N LYS A 93 -14.83 -0.39 17.69
CA LYS A 93 -15.75 -0.74 16.60
C LYS A 93 -15.19 -1.93 15.80
N PRO A 94 -16.02 -2.89 15.38
CA PRO A 94 -15.56 -3.98 14.51
C PRO A 94 -14.86 -3.43 13.28
N ILE A 95 -13.80 -4.10 12.84
CA ILE A 95 -13.05 -3.72 11.64
C ILE A 95 -13.51 -4.60 10.49
N ILE A 96 -13.82 -4.00 9.34
CA ILE A 96 -13.88 -4.69 8.06
C ILE A 96 -12.60 -4.32 7.29
N ALA A 97 -11.73 -5.29 7.06
CA ALA A 97 -10.49 -5.05 6.33
C ALA A 97 -10.37 -5.87 5.05
N GLN A 98 -9.83 -5.25 4.00
CA GLN A 98 -9.59 -5.89 2.70
C GLN A 98 -8.11 -6.19 2.53
N VAL A 99 -7.83 -7.41 2.11
CA VAL A 99 -6.46 -7.85 1.81
C VAL A 99 -6.06 -7.35 0.44
N THR A 100 -5.07 -6.48 0.40
CA THR A 100 -4.64 -5.78 -0.83
C THR A 100 -3.15 -6.00 -1.09
N ASN A 101 -2.43 -6.45 -0.07
CA ASN A 101 -1.04 -6.79 -0.17
C ASN A 101 -0.80 -8.22 0.37
N TRP A 102 0.32 -8.84 0.01
CA TRP A 102 0.78 -10.08 0.63
C TRP A 102 2.24 -9.93 1.05
N GLY A 103 2.65 -10.62 2.10
CA GLY A 103 4.03 -10.64 2.57
C GLY A 103 4.40 -12.02 3.06
N ALA A 104 5.60 -12.49 2.68
CA ALA A 104 6.10 -13.80 3.10
C ALA A 104 6.30 -13.89 4.62
N GLU A 105 6.51 -12.76 5.29
CA GLU A 105 6.80 -12.67 6.73
C GLU A 105 5.57 -12.52 7.62
N ILE A 106 4.38 -12.50 7.02
CA ILE A 106 3.15 -12.36 7.79
C ILE A 106 2.87 -13.70 8.44
N SER A 107 2.82 -13.69 9.77
CA SER A 107 2.54 -14.90 10.54
C SER A 107 1.12 -15.40 10.28
N THR A 108 0.90 -16.69 10.52
CA THR A 108 -0.45 -17.25 10.50
C THR A 108 -1.38 -16.45 11.42
N ASN A 109 -2.57 -16.11 10.93
CA ASN A 109 -3.59 -15.32 11.64
C ASN A 109 -3.18 -13.88 12.01
N GLN A 110 -2.09 -13.36 11.46
CA GLN A 110 -1.74 -11.94 11.58
C GLN A 110 -2.44 -11.14 10.48
N PHE A 111 -3.02 -10.00 10.85
CA PHE A 111 -3.42 -8.97 9.90
C PHE A 111 -2.47 -7.78 10.05
N ASP A 112 -1.73 -7.45 9.00
CA ASP A 112 -0.85 -6.30 8.96
C ASP A 112 -1.54 -5.14 8.24
N MET A 113 -2.08 -4.21 9.01
CA MET A 113 -2.97 -3.17 8.49
C MET A 113 -2.19 -1.89 8.15
N GLN A 114 -2.50 -1.32 6.98
CA GLN A 114 -1.93 -0.08 6.48
C GLN A 114 -2.39 1.10 7.34
N MET A 115 -1.46 1.64 8.14
CA MET A 115 -1.68 2.75 9.05
C MET A 115 -0.56 3.77 8.93
N GLY A 116 -0.89 5.06 9.05
CA GLY A 116 0.12 6.12 9.07
C GLY A 116 1.19 5.87 10.14
N GLY A 117 2.46 5.84 9.74
CA GLY A 117 3.58 5.59 10.66
C GLY A 117 3.56 4.19 11.28
N GLY A 118 3.00 3.20 10.57
CA GLY A 118 3.00 1.79 10.95
C GLY A 118 4.34 1.08 10.76
N GLY A 119 5.33 1.74 10.18
CA GLY A 119 6.65 1.16 9.88
C GLY A 119 6.70 0.61 8.46
N PHE A 120 7.79 0.90 7.75
CA PHE A 120 7.95 0.54 6.33
C PHE A 120 8.28 -0.95 6.11
N GLY A 121 8.53 -1.70 7.19
CA GLY A 121 8.80 -3.13 7.11
C GLY A 121 10.04 -3.45 6.28
N VAL A 122 9.92 -4.47 5.43
CA VAL A 122 10.97 -4.95 4.56
C VAL A 122 11.41 -3.90 3.52
N TRP A 123 10.46 -3.21 2.89
CA TRP A 123 10.73 -2.35 1.73
C TRP A 123 10.57 -0.87 2.08
N ASN A 124 11.68 -0.12 2.22
CA ASN A 124 11.61 1.32 2.51
C ASN A 124 11.54 2.16 1.24
N ALA A 125 10.34 2.63 0.91
CA ALA A 125 10.14 3.73 -0.03
C ALA A 125 9.46 4.96 0.63
N CYS A 126 9.29 4.93 1.96
CA CYS A 126 8.65 6.03 2.70
C CYS A 126 9.63 7.17 2.98
N SER A 127 10.83 6.83 3.47
CA SER A 127 11.76 7.77 4.08
C SER A 127 13.14 7.67 3.47
N GLY A 128 13.87 8.79 3.47
CA GLY A 128 15.23 8.86 2.97
C GLY A 128 16.27 8.44 4.03
N PRO A 129 17.41 7.87 3.60
CA PRO A 129 17.64 7.36 2.25
C PRO A 129 16.91 5.99 2.09
N THR A 130 16.52 5.63 0.85
CA THR A 130 15.70 4.41 0.58
C THR A 130 16.54 3.16 0.38
N ASP A 131 17.85 3.34 0.21
CA ASP A 131 18.87 2.29 0.27
C ASP A 131 19.16 1.88 1.73
N LYS A 132 19.72 0.68 1.88
CA LYS A 132 20.18 0.18 3.17
C LYS A 132 21.45 0.94 3.56
N THR A 133 21.48 1.42 4.79
CA THR A 133 22.74 1.78 5.46
C THR A 133 23.16 0.62 6.35
N ALA A 134 24.47 0.45 6.60
CA ALA A 134 24.98 -0.58 7.53
C ALA A 134 24.35 -0.51 8.95
N SER A 135 23.72 0.61 9.30
CA SER A 135 22.99 0.82 10.56
C SER A 135 21.57 0.21 10.58
N ASP A 136 21.04 -0.26 9.45
CA ASP A 136 19.71 -0.88 9.32
C ASP A 136 19.67 -2.36 9.76
N ASN A 137 20.70 -2.83 10.47
CA ASN A 137 20.89 -4.22 10.93
C ASN A 137 19.87 -4.73 12.00
N ARG A 138 18.65 -4.19 12.03
CA ARG A 138 17.56 -4.75 12.84
C ARG A 138 16.56 -5.45 11.91
N PRO A 139 16.66 -6.79 11.76
CA PRO A 139 15.79 -7.53 10.86
C PRO A 139 14.36 -7.49 11.39
N CYS A 140 13.41 -7.33 10.47
CA CYS A 140 12.12 -7.97 10.61
C CYS A 140 12.37 -9.46 10.30
N ASN A 141 13.04 -10.17 11.20
CA ASN A 141 13.42 -11.60 11.13
C ASN A 141 14.04 -12.24 9.85
N THR A 142 14.26 -11.59 8.70
CA THR A 142 14.98 -12.21 7.56
C THR A 142 16.21 -11.43 7.09
N ASN A 143 17.18 -12.16 6.54
CA ASN A 143 18.46 -11.64 6.04
C ASN A 143 18.43 -11.26 4.55
N ASP A 144 17.26 -11.33 3.90
CA ASP A 144 17.13 -11.17 2.45
C ASP A 144 16.42 -9.87 2.08
N TYR A 145 17.15 -8.75 1.96
CA TYR A 145 16.53 -7.49 1.51
C TYR A 145 17.36 -6.77 0.46
N LEU A 146 16.71 -6.45 -0.67
CA LEU A 146 17.29 -5.78 -1.82
C LEU A 146 17.19 -4.24 -1.66
N ASP A 147 18.24 -3.54 -2.03
CA ASP A 147 18.22 -2.08 -2.18
C ASP A 147 17.28 -1.68 -3.31
N ILE A 148 16.39 -0.73 -3.06
CA ILE A 148 15.39 -0.32 -4.05
C ILE A 148 15.79 0.98 -4.76
N ALA A 149 16.78 1.73 -4.26
CA ALA A 149 17.30 2.97 -4.85
C ALA A 149 16.21 3.88 -5.50
N VAL A 150 15.07 4.05 -4.81
CA VAL A 150 13.94 4.89 -5.27
C VAL A 150 13.92 6.24 -4.57
N ARG A 151 13.29 7.26 -5.18
CA ARG A 151 13.04 8.51 -4.46
C ARG A 151 12.03 8.26 -3.33
N PRO A 152 12.31 8.69 -2.08
CA PRO A 152 11.37 8.49 -0.99
C PRO A 152 10.08 9.25 -1.23
N GLN A 153 8.95 8.67 -0.79
CA GLN A 153 7.64 9.31 -0.87
C GLN A 153 7.59 10.58 0.00
N PHE A 154 8.33 10.63 1.12
CA PHE A 154 8.39 11.77 2.02
C PHE A 154 9.84 12.27 2.19
N VAL A 155 10.00 13.59 2.26
CA VAL A 155 11.28 14.21 2.62
C VAL A 155 11.45 14.14 4.14
N SER A 156 12.02 13.03 4.63
CA SER A 156 12.25 12.78 6.06
C SER A 156 13.33 11.74 6.25
N GLY A 157 13.99 11.75 7.42
CA GLY A 157 14.95 10.72 7.82
C GLY A 157 14.29 9.51 8.47
N LYS A 158 14.92 8.33 8.37
CA LYS A 158 14.44 7.06 8.99
C LYS A 158 14.09 7.20 10.48
N SER A 159 14.86 7.99 11.24
CA SER A 159 14.64 8.20 12.68
C SER A 159 13.28 8.83 13.01
N GLU A 160 12.66 9.54 12.06
CA GLU A 160 11.36 10.16 12.25
C GLU A 160 10.19 9.17 12.21
N TRP A 161 10.43 7.92 11.79
CA TRP A 161 9.41 6.90 11.53
C TRP A 161 9.24 5.86 12.64
N GLY A 162 10.04 5.96 13.70
CA GLY A 162 10.03 4.98 14.79
C GLY A 162 10.74 3.69 14.38
N ARG A 163 10.16 2.54 14.75
CA ARG A 163 10.72 1.23 14.42
C ARG A 163 10.47 0.90 12.94
N ARG A 164 11.40 0.20 12.31
CA ARG A 164 11.24 -0.34 10.95
C ARG A 164 9.97 -1.17 10.80
N CYS A 165 9.78 -2.16 11.68
CA CYS A 165 8.54 -2.93 11.82
C CYS A 165 7.70 -2.41 12.98
N GLY A 166 6.43 -2.11 12.71
CA GLY A 166 5.49 -1.59 13.70
C GLY A 166 5.56 -0.07 13.95
N GLY A 167 6.56 0.63 13.38
CA GLY A 167 6.59 2.09 13.34
C GLY A 167 6.67 2.74 14.71
N HIS A 168 5.94 3.85 14.87
CA HIS A 168 5.81 4.54 16.16
C HIS A 168 4.96 3.74 17.14
N ILE A 169 5.56 3.16 18.16
CA ILE A 169 4.81 2.39 19.17
C ILE A 169 4.07 3.24 20.20
N TYR A 170 4.21 4.57 20.15
CA TYR A 170 3.48 5.50 21.01
C TYR A 170 2.77 6.55 20.16
N ARG A 171 1.54 6.91 20.56
CA ARG A 171 0.77 7.99 19.92
C ARG A 171 1.54 9.32 19.83
N THR A 172 2.33 9.64 20.85
CA THR A 172 3.15 10.87 20.89
C THR A 172 4.25 10.86 19.84
N GLY A 173 4.75 9.68 19.45
CA GLY A 173 5.76 9.51 18.40
C GLY A 173 5.27 10.00 17.03
N CYS A 174 3.97 9.95 16.74
CA CYS A 174 3.39 10.46 15.50
C CYS A 174 3.72 11.95 15.21
N ARG A 175 4.17 12.73 16.20
CA ARG A 175 4.56 14.13 16.03
C ARG A 175 5.83 14.32 15.20
N SER A 176 6.72 13.33 15.17
CA SER A 176 8.00 13.41 14.43
C SER A 176 7.84 13.13 12.95
N LEU A 177 6.79 12.42 12.52
CA LEU A 177 6.60 12.05 11.11
C LEU A 177 6.55 13.28 10.20
N PRO A 178 6.95 13.20 8.92
CA PRO A 178 6.63 14.24 7.95
C PRO A 178 5.12 14.42 7.85
N LYS A 179 4.62 15.61 7.51
CA LYS A 179 3.17 15.83 7.34
C LYS A 179 2.71 15.33 5.98
N TRP A 180 3.42 15.73 4.93
CA TRP A 180 3.01 15.55 3.55
C TRP A 180 4.09 14.84 2.74
N PRO A 181 3.69 14.12 1.68
CA PRO A 181 4.63 13.62 0.68
C PRO A 181 5.46 14.74 0.06
N ALA A 182 6.65 14.38 -0.40
CA ALA A 182 7.58 15.30 -1.06
C ALA A 182 6.93 16.03 -2.26
N THR A 183 6.05 15.37 -2.98
CA THR A 183 5.36 15.95 -4.15
C THR A 183 4.29 16.98 -3.79
N LEU A 184 3.71 16.92 -2.59
CA LEU A 184 2.72 17.87 -2.10
C LEU A 184 3.31 18.96 -1.19
N GLU A 185 4.49 18.72 -0.62
CA GLU A 185 5.20 19.72 0.16
C GLU A 185 5.64 20.92 -0.69
N TYR A 186 5.91 20.69 -1.98
CA TYR A 186 6.37 21.72 -2.92
C TYR A 186 5.38 22.05 -4.05
N ARG A 187 4.18 21.44 -4.07
CA ARG A 187 3.16 21.74 -5.09
C ARG A 187 1.80 21.94 -4.44
N PRO A 188 1.00 22.93 -4.90
CA PRO A 188 -0.40 23.02 -4.54
C PRO A 188 -1.09 21.68 -4.86
N ARG A 189 -1.96 21.22 -3.97
CA ARG A 189 -2.71 19.99 -4.24
C ARG A 189 -3.52 20.17 -5.54
N PRO A 190 -3.68 19.12 -6.36
CA PRO A 190 -4.55 19.18 -7.53
C PRO A 190 -5.93 19.71 -7.15
N ALA A 191 -6.50 20.60 -7.98
CA ALA A 191 -7.90 20.98 -7.86
C ALA A 191 -8.76 19.71 -7.99
N GLY A 192 -9.61 19.42 -7.01
CA GLY A 192 -10.37 18.17 -6.92
C GLY A 192 -9.81 17.14 -5.94
N SER A 193 -8.57 17.31 -5.49
CA SER A 193 -8.11 16.60 -4.28
C SER A 193 -8.99 16.98 -3.10
N SER A 194 -9.33 16.00 -2.26
CA SER A 194 -9.92 16.28 -0.95
C SER A 194 -8.98 17.24 -0.21
N THR A 195 -9.34 18.53 -0.15
CA THR A 195 -8.64 19.53 0.67
C THR A 195 -8.64 19.13 2.15
N ASN A 196 -9.50 18.17 2.52
CA ASN A 196 -9.71 17.70 3.86
C ASN A 196 -8.91 16.45 4.24
N GLU A 197 -8.18 15.80 3.32
CA GLU A 197 -7.42 14.59 3.66
C GLU A 197 -6.35 14.89 4.73
N PRO A 198 -6.36 14.17 5.88
CA PRO A 198 -5.43 14.40 6.95
C PRO A 198 -3.99 14.10 6.53
N ASN A 199 -3.07 14.88 7.08
CA ASN A 199 -1.65 14.55 6.98
C ASN A 199 -1.31 13.25 7.70
N LEU A 200 -0.12 12.73 7.40
CA LEU A 200 0.42 11.51 7.99
C LEU A 200 0.37 11.51 9.52
N ARG A 201 0.70 12.64 10.17
CA ARG A 201 0.70 12.75 11.63
C ARG A 201 -0.71 12.54 12.19
N THR A 202 -1.72 13.10 11.53
CA THR A 202 -3.12 12.91 11.92
C THR A 202 -3.57 11.48 11.70
N LEU A 203 -3.26 10.87 10.55
CA LEU A 203 -3.59 9.46 10.28
C LEU A 203 -2.92 8.53 11.30
N CYS A 204 -1.65 8.77 11.62
CA CYS A 204 -0.93 8.05 12.68
C CYS A 204 -1.65 8.18 14.02
N LYS A 205 -2.02 9.39 14.45
CA LYS A 205 -2.76 9.58 15.71
C LYS A 205 -4.14 8.91 15.70
N ARG A 206 -4.88 8.99 14.58
CA ARG A 206 -6.19 8.34 14.42
C ARG A 206 -6.10 6.83 14.63
N SER A 207 -5.03 6.18 14.20
CA SER A 207 -4.84 4.74 14.45
C SER A 207 -4.80 4.38 15.94
N PHE A 208 -4.29 5.26 16.81
CA PHE A 208 -4.38 5.11 18.26
C PHE A 208 -5.74 5.57 18.80
N ASP A 209 -6.22 6.73 18.36
CA ASP A 209 -7.45 7.36 18.89
C ASP A 209 -8.70 6.52 18.60
N TRP A 210 -8.71 5.82 17.46
CA TRP A 210 -9.81 4.91 17.08
C TRP A 210 -9.59 3.48 17.58
N GLY A 211 -8.51 3.26 18.35
CA GLY A 211 -8.23 2.00 19.01
C GLY A 211 -7.84 0.87 18.06
N ALA A 212 -7.27 1.15 16.88
CA ALA A 212 -6.62 0.11 16.07
C ALA A 212 -5.23 -0.25 16.63
N ARG A 213 -4.55 0.73 17.24
CA ARG A 213 -3.27 0.57 17.93
C ARG A 213 -3.41 0.84 19.42
N ILE A 214 -2.45 0.34 20.19
CA ILE A 214 -2.25 0.66 21.60
C ILE A 214 -0.82 1.14 21.81
N ASN A 215 -0.59 1.93 22.85
CA ASN A 215 0.77 2.31 23.22
C ASN A 215 1.56 1.06 23.61
N ASN A 216 2.79 0.96 23.11
CA ASN A 216 3.75 -0.10 23.39
C ASN A 216 3.24 -1.52 23.10
N GLY A 217 2.44 -1.73 22.05
CA GLY A 217 2.01 -3.07 21.71
C GLY A 217 1.11 -3.18 20.47
N ASN A 218 0.86 -4.42 20.08
CA ASN A 218 -0.11 -4.78 19.05
C ASN A 218 -1.42 -5.21 19.69
N LYS A 219 -2.54 -4.96 18.99
CA LYS A 219 -3.84 -5.45 19.46
C LYS A 219 -4.05 -6.92 19.10
N GLN A 220 -4.82 -7.60 19.93
CA GLN A 220 -5.20 -8.98 19.68
C GLN A 220 -6.50 -9.02 18.88
N ILE A 221 -6.53 -9.84 17.82
CA ILE A 221 -7.74 -10.18 17.08
C ILE A 221 -8.42 -11.29 17.86
N THR A 222 -9.64 -11.03 18.35
CA THR A 222 -10.38 -12.01 19.17
C THR A 222 -11.10 -13.07 18.35
N GLY A 223 -11.20 -12.83 17.04
CA GLY A 223 -11.89 -13.65 16.05
C GLY A 223 -12.67 -12.80 15.07
N GLY A 224 -13.03 -13.39 13.95
CA GLY A 224 -13.79 -12.78 12.88
C GLY A 224 -14.18 -13.78 11.80
N GLN A 225 -14.60 -13.27 10.66
CA GLN A 225 -14.97 -14.09 9.51
C GLN A 225 -14.79 -13.32 8.22
N ARG A 226 -14.59 -14.03 7.12
CA ARG A 226 -14.69 -13.48 5.78
C ARG A 226 -16.10 -12.96 5.56
N VAL A 227 -16.20 -11.82 4.90
CA VAL A 227 -17.46 -11.22 4.47
C VAL A 227 -17.34 -10.81 3.00
N PRO A 228 -18.46 -10.75 2.25
CA PRO A 228 -18.48 -10.06 0.98
C PRO A 228 -17.95 -8.64 1.17
N CYS A 229 -17.05 -8.21 0.28
CA CYS A 229 -16.52 -6.87 0.39
C CYS A 229 -17.64 -5.83 0.21
N PRO A 230 -17.83 -4.90 1.16
CA PRO A 230 -18.81 -3.84 1.01
C PRO A 230 -18.57 -3.07 -0.27
N GLN A 231 -19.63 -2.68 -0.97
CA GLN A 231 -19.53 -1.93 -2.23
C GLN A 231 -18.76 -0.62 -2.02
N GLN A 232 -18.95 0.05 -0.88
CA GLN A 232 -18.21 1.24 -0.48
C GLN A 232 -16.70 0.99 -0.42
N PHE A 233 -16.29 -0.23 -0.10
CA PHE A 233 -14.89 -0.59 -0.01
C PHE A 233 -14.29 -1.00 -1.36
N VAL A 234 -15.09 -1.69 -2.18
CA VAL A 234 -14.77 -1.94 -3.60
C VAL A 234 -14.58 -0.62 -4.35
N GLU A 235 -15.36 0.41 -4.07
CA GLU A 235 -15.18 1.73 -4.69
C GLU A 235 -13.86 2.41 -4.29
N ILE A 236 -13.35 2.11 -3.10
CA ILE A 236 -12.01 2.55 -2.68
C ILE A 236 -10.98 1.74 -3.47
N THR A 237 -10.98 0.42 -3.35
CA THR A 237 -9.83 -0.37 -3.80
C THR A 237 -9.91 -0.80 -5.27
N ASN A 238 -11.08 -0.70 -5.87
CA ASN A 238 -11.46 -1.35 -7.13
C ASN A 238 -11.37 -2.89 -7.10
N LEU A 239 -11.05 -3.51 -5.96
CA LEU A 239 -10.92 -4.97 -5.84
C LEU A 239 -12.26 -5.60 -5.47
N LYS A 240 -12.78 -6.44 -6.35
CA LYS A 240 -13.97 -7.26 -6.10
C LYS A 240 -13.74 -8.68 -6.58
N ARG A 241 -13.91 -9.64 -5.69
CA ARG A 241 -13.76 -11.05 -6.05
C ARG A 241 -15.08 -11.65 -6.55
N ARG A 242 -14.98 -12.66 -7.42
CA ARG A 242 -16.13 -13.46 -7.87
C ARG A 242 -16.62 -14.46 -6.82
N ASP A 243 -15.72 -14.96 -5.99
CA ASP A 243 -15.97 -15.97 -4.96
C ASP A 243 -16.16 -15.35 -3.56
N ASP A 244 -16.64 -14.11 -3.47
CA ASP A 244 -16.90 -13.48 -2.19
C ASP A 244 -17.88 -14.31 -1.35
N SER A 245 -17.47 -14.63 -0.12
CA SER A 245 -18.08 -15.67 0.71
C SER A 245 -18.17 -15.22 2.17
N ARG A 246 -19.07 -15.85 2.93
CA ARG A 246 -19.29 -15.65 4.38
C ARG A 246 -18.82 -16.82 5.24
N TYR A 247 -18.24 -17.86 4.64
CA TYR A 247 -18.06 -19.16 5.31
C TYR A 247 -16.66 -19.39 5.87
N GLU A 248 -15.69 -18.53 5.55
CA GLU A 248 -14.32 -18.68 6.01
C GLU A 248 -14.14 -17.96 7.35
N GLN A 249 -13.75 -18.70 8.39
CA GLN A 249 -13.50 -18.12 9.71
C GLN A 249 -12.13 -17.44 9.76
N MET A 250 -12.06 -16.32 10.48
CA MET A 250 -10.82 -15.66 10.84
C MET A 250 -10.55 -15.98 12.32
N PRO A 251 -9.63 -16.91 12.62
CA PRO A 251 -9.32 -17.28 13.99
C PRO A 251 -8.66 -16.12 14.77
N ARG A 252 -8.42 -16.35 16.06
CA ARG A 252 -7.65 -15.43 16.91
C ARG A 252 -6.25 -15.21 16.34
N GLY A 253 -5.74 -14.01 16.55
CA GLY A 253 -4.43 -13.63 16.05
C GLY A 253 -4.03 -12.22 16.47
N THR A 254 -3.18 -11.58 15.68
CA THR A 254 -2.62 -10.26 16.03
C THR A 254 -2.90 -9.26 14.91
N LEU A 255 -3.32 -8.06 15.30
CA LEU A 255 -3.35 -6.90 14.41
C LEU A 255 -2.03 -6.14 14.56
N THR A 256 -1.22 -6.15 13.51
CA THR A 256 -0.02 -5.32 13.41
C THR A 256 -0.29 -4.10 12.54
N SER A 257 0.60 -3.11 12.65
CA SER A 257 0.59 -1.94 11.79
C SER A 257 1.75 -2.02 10.81
N THR A 258 1.50 -1.59 9.58
CA THR A 258 2.51 -1.36 8.55
C THR A 258 2.19 -0.06 7.82
N MET A 259 3.19 0.52 7.19
CA MET A 259 3.01 1.57 6.21
C MET A 259 3.83 1.22 4.99
N ASP A 260 3.19 0.47 4.09
CA ASP A 260 3.83 0.09 2.85
C ASP A 260 3.84 1.27 1.88
N CYS A 261 5.00 1.91 1.75
CA CYS A 261 5.29 2.83 0.65
C CYS A 261 5.89 2.08 -0.56
N CYS A 262 5.80 0.72 -0.60
CA CYS A 262 5.69 -0.38 -1.64
C CYS A 262 4.32 -0.70 -2.30
N SER A 263 4.21 -0.80 -3.63
CA SER A 263 2.90 -0.77 -4.30
C SER A 263 2.20 -2.02 -3.83
N PRO A 264 0.94 -1.94 -3.40
CA PRO A 264 0.29 -3.10 -2.81
C PRO A 264 0.34 -4.22 -3.84
N ALA A 265 0.61 -5.44 -3.41
CA ALA A 265 0.87 -6.50 -4.36
C ALA A 265 -0.29 -6.73 -5.35
N SER A 266 -1.53 -6.36 -5.00
CA SER A 266 -2.68 -6.36 -5.90
C SER A 266 -2.62 -5.35 -7.07
N ALA A 267 -1.64 -4.46 -7.11
CA ALA A 267 -1.36 -3.62 -8.27
C ALA A 267 -0.69 -4.43 -9.41
N TYR A 268 0.05 -5.50 -9.06
CA TYR A 268 0.82 -6.24 -10.06
C TYR A 268 -0.02 -7.25 -10.85
N PRO A 269 0.08 -7.24 -12.20
CA PRO A 269 -0.55 -8.23 -13.07
C PRO A 269 -0.39 -9.68 -12.63
N SER A 270 0.82 -10.03 -12.20
CA SER A 270 1.24 -11.39 -11.85
C SER A 270 0.65 -11.87 -10.53
N VAL A 271 0.25 -10.95 -9.67
CA VAL A 271 -0.22 -11.25 -8.31
C VAL A 271 -1.74 -11.30 -8.25
N THR A 272 -2.44 -10.43 -8.99
CA THR A 272 -3.88 -10.58 -9.19
C THR A 272 -4.13 -11.92 -9.91
N MET A 273 -4.81 -12.86 -9.24
CA MET A 273 -4.94 -14.30 -9.60
C MET A 273 -5.62 -14.61 -10.96
N GLY A 274 -5.16 -14.00 -12.04
CA GLY A 274 -5.78 -14.01 -13.35
C GLY A 274 -7.25 -13.56 -13.34
N ASN A 275 -7.90 -13.72 -14.49
CA ASN A 275 -9.33 -13.44 -14.66
C ASN A 275 -10.26 -14.37 -13.84
N LYS A 276 -9.71 -15.36 -13.10
CA LYS A 276 -10.51 -16.39 -12.41
C LYS A 276 -11.22 -15.85 -11.18
N LEU A 277 -10.55 -15.00 -10.39
CA LEU A 277 -11.09 -14.53 -9.11
C LEU A 277 -11.39 -13.03 -9.10
N LEU A 278 -10.65 -12.22 -9.85
CA LEU A 278 -10.92 -10.80 -10.03
C LEU A 278 -11.40 -10.58 -11.48
N PRO A 279 -12.69 -10.29 -11.71
CA PRO A 279 -13.17 -9.95 -13.05
C PRO A 279 -12.38 -8.75 -13.59
N ASN A 280 -12.13 -8.73 -14.90
CA ASN A 280 -11.59 -7.58 -15.63
C ASN A 280 -10.16 -7.15 -15.25
N ARG A 281 -9.38 -8.00 -14.56
CA ARG A 281 -8.06 -7.63 -14.03
C ARG A 281 -8.13 -6.32 -13.24
N ASN A 282 -9.20 -6.15 -12.45
CA ASN A 282 -9.31 -5.01 -11.56
C ASN A 282 -8.11 -5.00 -10.63
N ARG A 283 -7.18 -4.10 -10.95
CA ARG A 283 -6.01 -3.80 -10.14
C ARG A 283 -6.31 -2.53 -9.39
N ILE A 284 -5.63 -2.38 -8.27
CA ILE A 284 -5.55 -1.10 -7.63
C ILE A 284 -4.81 -0.19 -8.60
N ARG A 285 -5.55 0.73 -9.21
CA ARG A 285 -4.94 1.78 -10.00
C ARG A 285 -4.40 2.82 -9.04
N PRO A 286 -3.11 3.11 -9.10
CA PRO A 286 -2.50 4.06 -8.21
C PRO A 286 -3.00 5.47 -8.49
N CYS A 287 -3.08 6.23 -7.42
CA CYS A 287 -3.11 7.68 -7.46
C CYS A 287 -1.75 8.22 -7.92
N THR A 288 -1.61 9.56 -8.04
CA THR A 288 -0.30 10.15 -8.31
C THR A 288 0.74 9.69 -7.29
N ARG A 289 2.03 9.81 -7.62
CA ARG A 289 3.17 9.39 -6.78
C ARG A 289 3.14 9.91 -5.34
N ASP A 290 2.32 10.92 -5.04
CA ASP A 290 2.20 11.43 -3.68
C ASP A 290 1.69 10.38 -2.69
N GLY A 291 0.99 9.35 -3.15
CA GLY A 291 0.30 8.48 -2.22
C GLY A 291 -0.98 9.09 -1.70
N TYR A 292 -1.19 10.40 -1.57
CA TYR A 292 -2.28 10.96 -0.77
C TYR A 292 -3.55 11.25 -1.54
N THR A 293 -3.46 11.44 -2.85
CA THR A 293 -4.51 12.14 -3.59
C THR A 293 -5.00 11.31 -4.77
N ARG A 294 -6.27 10.87 -4.77
CA ARG A 294 -6.94 10.51 -6.02
C ARG A 294 -7.04 11.75 -6.92
N VAL A 295 -6.58 11.58 -8.16
CA VAL A 295 -6.89 12.47 -9.27
C VAL A 295 -8.21 12.05 -9.88
#